data_AF-A0A0L8KHX3-F1
#
_entry.id   AF-A0A0L8KHX3-F1
#
_cell.length_a   1.000
_cell.length_b   1.000
_cell.length_c   1.000
_cell.angle_alpha   90.00
_cell.angle_beta   90.00
_cell.angle_gamma   90.00
#
_symmetry.space_group_name_H-M   'P 1'
#
loop_
_entity.id
_entity.type
_entity.pdbx_description
1 polymer ?
#
loop_
_entity_poly.entity_id
_entity_poly.type
_entity_poly.pdbx_seq_one_letter_code
_entity_poly.pdbx_strand_id
1 'polypeptide(L)' 'MSQAGNEEKLLKYLKKVTTDLHQARQRIAELSATSTEPVAIVGVACRFPGGVSSPEDLWRLVAGEVDV' A
#
# COMPACT_ATOMS: atom_id res chain seq x y z
N MET A 1 -43.73 -8.56 -28.07
CA MET A 1 -42.84 -7.39 -27.88
C MET A 1 -42.55 -7.07 -26.41
N SER A 2 -43.09 -7.80 -25.42
CA SER A 2 -42.95 -7.49 -23.98
C SER A 2 -41.77 -8.15 -23.24
N GLN A 3 -41.18 -9.25 -23.75
CA GLN A 3 -40.04 -9.91 -23.10
C GLN A 3 -38.69 -9.21 -23.36
N ALA A 4 -38.44 -8.77 -24.60
CA ALA A 4 -37.18 -8.14 -24.99
C ALA A 4 -36.88 -6.87 -24.18
N GLY A 5 -37.90 -6.05 -23.89
CA GLY A 5 -37.73 -4.84 -23.06
C GLY A 5 -37.47 -5.12 -21.58
N ASN A 6 -37.86 -6.30 -21.07
CA ASN A 6 -37.58 -6.67 -19.68
C ASN A 6 -36.15 -7.22 -19.53
N GLU A 7 -35.67 -8.00 -20.50
CA GLU A 7 -34.29 -8.50 -20.53
C GLU A 7 -33.26 -7.37 -20.67
N GLU A 8 -33.51 -6.41 -21.57
CA GLU A 8 -32.65 -5.23 -21.72
C GLU A 8 -32.61 -4.39 -20.43
N LYS A 9 -33.75 -4.29 -19.75
CA LYS A 9 -33.85 -3.60 -18.45
C LYS A 9 -33.10 -4.36 -17.36
N LEU A 10 -33.20 -5.69 -17.32
CA LEU A 10 -32.46 -6.57 -16.39
C LEU A 10 -30.95 -6.44 -16.61
N LEU A 11 -30.47 -6.54 -17.85
CA LEU A 11 -29.06 -6.38 -18.18
C LEU A 11 -28.53 -4.99 -17.79
N LYS A 12 -29.33 -3.94 -18.03
CA LYS A 12 -29.00 -2.58 -17.64
C LYS A 12 -28.87 -2.43 -16.12
N TYR A 13 -29.79 -3.00 -15.35
CA TYR A 13 -29.69 -3.01 -13.89
C TYR A 13 -28.52 -3.83 -13.39
N LEU A 14 -28.29 -5.03 -13.94
CA LEU A 14 -27.18 -5.89 -13.55
C LEU A 14 -25.83 -5.21 -13.81
N LYS A 15 -25.68 -4.56 -14.97
CA LYS A 15 -24.48 -3.78 -15.30
C LYS A 15 -24.27 -2.66 -14.29
N LYS A 16 -25.33 -1.89 -13.99
CA LYS A 16 -25.27 -0.80 -13.01
C LYS A 16 -24.87 -1.30 -11.62
N VAL A 17 -25.54 -2.33 -11.10
CA VAL A 17 -25.25 -2.90 -9.77
C VAL A 17 -23.83 -3.45 -9.69
N THR A 18 -23.37 -4.13 -10.74
CA THR A 18 -21.99 -4.66 -10.78
C THR A 18 -20.96 -3.53 -10.78
N THR A 19 -21.20 -2.46 -11.53
CA THR A 19 -20.34 -1.27 -11.54
C THR A 19 -20.33 -0.59 -10.17
N ASP A 20 -21.50 -0.37 -9.57
CA ASP A 20 -21.63 0.30 -8.28
C ASP A 20 -20.93 -0.53 -7.18
N LEU A 21 -21.08 -1.85 -7.18
CA LEU A 21 -20.39 -2.75 -6.25
C LEU A 21 -18.87 -2.72 -6.43
N HIS A 22 -18.39 -2.73 -7.68
CA HIS A 22 -16.95 -2.65 -7.95
C HIS A 22 -16.36 -1.34 -7.42
N GLN A 23 -17.03 -0.21 -7.66
CA GLN A 23 -16.60 1.09 -7.17
C GLN A 23 -16.61 1.16 -5.64
N ALA A 24 -17.64 0.62 -4.98
CA ALA A 24 -17.70 0.61 -3.53
C ALA A 24 -16.55 -0.19 -2.92
N ARG A 25 -16.20 -1.34 -3.51
CA ARG A 25 -15.07 -2.17 -3.08
C ARG A 25 -13.73 -1.46 -3.30
N GLN A 26 -13.56 -0.77 -4.42
CA GLN A 26 -12.36 0.02 -4.70
C GLN A 26 -12.14 1.12 -3.65
N ARG A 27 -13.18 1.88 -3.31
CA ARG A 27 -13.07 2.93 -2.26
C ARG A 27 -12.64 2.35 -0.91
N ILE A 28 -13.22 1.23 -0.50
CA ILE A 28 -12.82 0.57 0.77
C ILE A 28 -11.36 0.12 0.71
N ALA A 29 -10.93 -0.44 -0.43
CA ALA A 29 -9.55 -0.86 -0.63
C ALA A 29 -8.58 0.34 -0.62
N GLU A 30 -8.93 1.45 -1.25
CA GLU A 30 -8.14 2.69 -1.26
C GLU A 30 -7.98 3.27 0.15
N LEU A 31 -9.07 3.41 0.92
CA LEU A 31 -9.00 3.89 2.31
C LEU A 31 -8.12 2.98 3.18
N SER A 32 -8.24 1.67 3.00
CA SER A 32 -7.42 0.70 3.73
C SER A 32 -5.96 0.82 3.32
N ALA A 33 -5.67 0.93 2.01
CA ALA A 33 -4.33 1.05 1.46
C ALA A 33 -3.63 2.33 1.93
N THR A 34 -4.33 3.47 1.98
CA THR A 34 -3.80 4.71 2.55
C THR A 34 -3.44 4.56 4.02
N SER A 35 -4.29 3.88 4.81
CA SER A 35 -4.00 3.66 6.23
C SER A 35 -2.82 2.70 6.46
N THR A 36 -2.53 1.82 5.52
CA THR A 36 -1.44 0.84 5.60
C THR A 36 -0.34 1.12 4.58
N GLU A 37 -0.23 2.35 4.11
CA GLU A 37 0.74 2.70 3.07
C GLU A 37 2.16 2.57 3.65
N PRO A 38 3.03 1.75 3.05
CA PRO A 38 4.39 1.59 3.57
C PRO A 38 5.20 2.88 3.42
N VAL A 39 5.91 3.27 4.48
CA VAL A 39 6.84 4.41 4.45
C VAL A 39 8.22 3.93 4.01
N ALA A 40 8.74 4.51 2.92
CA ALA A 40 10.08 4.22 2.44
C ALA A 40 11.14 4.99 3.24
N ILE A 41 12.13 4.28 3.78
CA ILE A 41 13.36 4.90 4.33
C ILE A 41 14.30 5.16 3.15
N VAL A 42 14.39 6.41 2.70
CA VAL A 42 15.18 6.80 1.52
C VAL A 42 16.64 7.15 1.83
N GLY A 43 16.98 7.29 3.11
CA GLY A 43 18.33 7.60 3.56
C GLY A 43 18.41 7.61 5.08
N VAL A 44 19.61 7.38 5.58
CA VAL A 44 19.94 7.40 7.01
C VAL A 44 21.30 8.08 7.21
N ALA A 45 21.46 8.75 8.34
CA ALA A 45 22.73 9.31 8.79
C ALA A 45 22.79 9.17 10.30
N CYS A 46 23.98 8.99 10.86
CA CYS A 46 24.13 8.78 12.30
C CYS A 46 25.49 9.23 12.82
N ARG A 47 25.55 9.44 14.14
CA ARG A 47 26.80 9.63 14.88
C ARG A 47 26.68 8.92 16.22
N PHE A 48 27.57 7.98 16.49
CA PHE A 48 27.59 7.18 17.71
C PHE A 48 28.97 7.27 18.41
N PRO A 49 29.10 6.75 19.65
CA PRO A 49 30.39 6.52 20.29
C PRO A 49 31.31 5.59 19.46
N GLY A 50 32.57 5.47 19.86
CA GLY A 50 33.56 4.66 19.11
C GLY A 50 33.99 5.24 17.76
N GLY A 51 33.70 6.53 17.50
CA GLY A 51 34.10 7.21 16.26
C GLY A 51 33.20 6.94 15.05
N VAL A 52 32.04 6.29 15.24
CA VAL A 52 31.08 5.99 14.17
C VAL A 52 30.38 7.26 13.71
N SER A 53 30.51 7.60 12.42
CA SER A 53 29.98 8.84 11.82
C SER A 53 29.16 8.63 10.55
N SER A 54 28.97 7.37 10.17
CA SER A 54 28.20 6.97 9.00
C SER A 54 27.46 5.65 9.25
N PRO A 55 26.36 5.38 8.52
CA PRO A 55 25.70 4.08 8.55
C PRO A 55 26.65 2.91 8.23
N GLU A 56 27.62 3.12 7.34
CA GLU A 56 28.63 2.12 6.97
C GLU A 56 29.60 1.82 8.11
N ASP A 57 30.01 2.83 8.87
CA ASP A 57 30.81 2.65 10.09
C ASP A 57 30.04 1.82 11.12
N LEU A 58 28.75 2.13 11.32
CA LEU A 58 27.91 1.39 12.24
C LEU A 58 27.78 -0.07 11.80
N TRP A 59 27.55 -0.31 10.51
CA TRP A 59 27.42 -1.66 9.98
C TRP A 59 28.69 -2.48 10.20
N ARG A 60 29.87 -1.88 9.98
CA ARG A 60 31.16 -2.53 10.25
C ARG A 60 31.34 -2.90 11.73
N LEU A 61 30.94 -2.00 12.64
CA LEU A 61 31.02 -2.25 14.08
C LEU A 61 30.12 -3.42 14.50
N VAL A 62 28.84 -3.39 14.09
CA VAL A 62 27.86 -4.43 14.45
C VAL A 62 28.22 -5.78 13.85
N ALA A 63 28.58 -5.82 12.57
CA ALA A 63 28.98 -7.06 11.91
C ALA A 63 30.29 -7.63 12.46
N GLY A 64 31.16 -6.77 13.00
CA GLY A 64 32.38 -7.16 13.70
C GLY A 64 32.18 -7.52 15.18
N GLU A 65 30.95 -7.40 15.72
CA GLU A 65 30.61 -7.65 17.13
C GLU A 65 31.53 -6.89 18.12
N VAL A 66 31.95 -5.68 17.75
CA VAL A 66 32.88 -4.85 18.54
C VAL A 66 32.10 -3.99 19.53
N ASP A 67 32.54 -3.97 20.78
CA ASP A 67 32.07 -3.03 21.82
C ASP A 67 33.04 -1.83 21.93
N VAL A 68 32.51 -0.61 22.07
CA VAL A 68 33.27 0.67 21.97
C VAL A 68 33.07 1.60 23.14
#